data_AF-A0A8C1RNH6-F1
#
_entry.id   AF-A0A8C1RNH6-F1
#
_cell.length_a   1.000
_cell.length_b   1.000
_cell.length_c   1.000
_cell.angle_alpha   90.00
_cell.angle_beta   90.00
_cell.angle_gamma   90.00
#
_symmetry.space_group_name_H-M   'P 1'
#
loop_
_entity.id
_entity.type
_entity.pdbx_description
1 polymer ?
#
loop_
_entity_poly.entity_id
_entity_poly.type
_entity_poly.pdbx_seq_one_letter_code
_entity_poly.pdbx_strand_id
1 'polypeptide(L)'
;HQYSRKSPPTLQISIPATVIHPSIVRLGLQYSQGIIAGSNARSVALLHTFKQVIQDYSTPPNEELSRDLVNKLSPYISFLSQCRPLSASMGNAIKYIKKEISNIPSQCKEEEAKGKLQACIDSYINEKIILASEAISNSYIVWIHSEVFQKKFRVIVVDSRPRLEGREALRRLVKKGIRCTYVLISALSYILPEVSKVFLGAHALLANGYVMSRVGTSQIALVAKAYNVPVLVCCETYKFCERVQTDSFVSNELDDPDDLIVTRNGKSHLENWQTVKSLGLLNLVYDVTPPDFVDLVITDLGMIPCTSVPVVLRVKNVDQ
;
A
#
# COMPACT_ATOMS: atom_id res chain seq x y z
N HIS A 1 -16.34 3.38 21.62
CA HIS A 1 -15.46 2.22 21.40
C HIS A 1 -14.28 2.62 20.55
N GLN A 2 -13.08 2.13 20.86
CA GLN A 2 -11.81 2.44 20.21
C GLN A 2 -11.79 2.14 18.68
N TYR A 3 -12.84 1.49 18.18
CA TYR A 3 -13.00 0.97 16.81
C TYR A 3 -14.19 1.55 16.04
N SER A 4 -14.90 2.54 16.60
CA SER A 4 -16.02 3.20 15.92
C SER A 4 -15.57 4.59 15.48
N ARG A 5 -15.48 4.80 14.16
CA ARG A 5 -15.36 6.14 13.59
C ARG A 5 -16.67 6.89 13.87
N LYS A 6 -16.61 7.96 14.67
CA LYS A 6 -17.77 8.80 15.01
C LYS A 6 -18.16 9.80 13.91
N SER A 7 -17.30 10.01 12.92
CA SER A 7 -17.51 10.97 11.82
C SER A 7 -16.63 10.67 10.62
N PRO A 8 -17.07 10.96 9.38
CA PRO A 8 -16.24 10.82 8.17
C PRO A 8 -15.03 11.76 8.22
N PRO A 9 -13.89 11.37 7.63
CA PRO A 9 -12.63 12.13 7.72
C PRO A 9 -12.74 13.55 7.14
N THR A 10 -13.70 13.80 6.24
CA THR A 10 -13.93 15.10 5.61
C THR A 10 -14.50 16.16 6.54
N LEU A 11 -15.25 15.78 7.58
CA LEU A 11 -15.87 16.72 8.54
C LEU A 11 -14.89 17.22 9.61
N GLN A 12 -13.72 16.58 9.77
CA GLN A 12 -12.69 16.94 10.75
C GLN A 12 -11.45 17.60 10.13
N ILE A 13 -11.50 17.97 8.85
CA ILE A 13 -10.39 18.69 8.21
C ILE A 13 -10.38 20.12 8.75
N SER A 14 -9.68 20.34 9.86
CA SER A 14 -9.25 21.67 10.26
C SER A 14 -8.25 22.15 9.22
N ILE A 15 -8.66 23.09 8.35
CA ILE A 15 -7.74 23.72 7.41
C ILE A 15 -6.68 24.42 8.25
N PRO A 16 -5.40 24.00 8.21
CA PRO A 16 -4.36 24.63 9.01
C PRO A 16 -4.23 26.10 8.59
N ALA A 17 -3.88 26.97 9.54
CA ALA A 17 -3.62 28.40 9.29
C ALA A 17 -2.44 28.66 8.33
N THR A 18 -1.70 27.62 7.95
CA THR A 18 -0.68 27.65 6.89
C THR A 18 -1.32 27.24 5.56
N VAL A 19 -1.13 28.07 4.53
CA VAL A 19 -1.64 27.80 3.18
C VAL A 19 -1.03 26.49 2.67
N ILE A 20 -1.82 25.42 2.70
CA ILE A 20 -1.43 24.11 2.15
C ILE A 20 -1.31 24.24 0.64
N HIS A 21 -0.26 23.63 0.06
CA HIS A 21 -0.04 23.67 -1.38
C HIS A 21 -1.25 23.08 -2.15
N PRO A 22 -1.75 23.70 -3.24
CA PRO A 22 -2.94 23.22 -3.95
C PRO A 22 -2.85 21.77 -4.43
N SER A 23 -1.66 21.33 -4.87
CA SER A 23 -1.44 19.94 -5.28
C SER A 23 -1.55 18.95 -4.11
N ILE A 24 -1.17 19.35 -2.89
CA ILE A 24 -1.31 18.53 -1.67
C ILE A 24 -2.79 18.42 -1.29
N VAL A 25 -3.56 19.51 -1.40
CA VAL A 25 -5.02 19.49 -1.17
C VAL A 25 -5.70 18.54 -2.15
N ARG A 26 -5.37 18.66 -3.44
CA ARG A 26 -5.91 17.76 -4.49
C ARG A 26 -5.59 16.30 -4.21
N LEU A 27 -4.35 15.99 -3.81
CA LEU A 27 -3.95 14.62 -3.46
C LEU A 27 -4.71 14.11 -2.23
N GLY A 28 -4.86 14.94 -1.20
CA GLY A 28 -5.61 14.61 0.02
C GLY A 28 -7.07 14.24 -0.28
N LEU A 29 -7.73 15.00 -1.16
CA LEU A 29 -9.09 14.69 -1.62
C LEU A 29 -9.16 13.38 -2.39
N GLN A 30 -8.21 13.11 -3.29
CA GLN A 30 -8.14 11.85 -4.02
C GLN A 30 -7.91 10.64 -3.11
N TYR A 31 -7.17 10.82 -2.00
CA TYR A 31 -6.98 9.79 -0.99
C TYR A 31 -8.23 9.56 -0.14
N SER A 32 -8.88 10.61 0.35
CA SER A 32 -10.07 10.48 1.20
C SER A 32 -11.25 9.86 0.44
N GLN A 33 -11.39 10.19 -0.85
CA GLN A 33 -12.42 9.61 -1.72
C GLN A 33 -12.08 8.20 -2.23
N GLY A 34 -10.89 7.67 -1.91
CA GLY A 34 -10.47 6.34 -2.34
C GLY A 34 -10.20 6.19 -3.84
N ILE A 35 -10.11 7.29 -4.61
CA ILE A 35 -9.77 7.28 -6.04
C ILE A 35 -8.40 6.63 -6.26
N ILE A 36 -7.44 6.94 -5.39
CA ILE A 36 -6.11 6.31 -5.39
C ILE A 36 -6.00 5.38 -4.18
N ALA A 37 -6.20 4.08 -4.42
CA ALA A 37 -6.31 3.07 -3.36
C ALA A 37 -5.06 2.18 -3.17
N GLY A 38 -4.34 1.85 -4.24
CA GLY A 38 -3.22 0.92 -4.21
C GLY A 38 -1.96 1.51 -3.58
N SER A 39 -1.19 0.69 -2.85
CA SER A 39 0.04 1.14 -2.16
C SER A 39 1.05 1.81 -3.10
N ASN A 40 1.36 1.20 -4.26
CA ASN A 40 2.26 1.78 -5.26
C ASN A 40 1.71 3.08 -5.83
N ALA A 41 0.43 3.08 -6.23
CA ALA A 41 -0.23 4.24 -6.82
C ALA A 41 -0.23 5.44 -5.86
N ARG A 42 -0.45 5.20 -4.55
CA ARG A 42 -0.34 6.23 -3.51
C ARG A 42 1.10 6.74 -3.37
N SER A 43 2.09 5.87 -3.30
CA SER A 43 3.50 6.30 -3.22
C SER A 43 3.93 7.12 -4.45
N VAL A 44 3.56 6.71 -5.66
CA VAL A 44 3.88 7.43 -6.91
C VAL A 44 3.18 8.79 -6.95
N ALA A 45 1.88 8.85 -6.62
CA ALA A 45 1.14 10.10 -6.58
C ALA A 45 1.73 11.09 -5.56
N LEU A 46 2.09 10.61 -4.37
CA LEU A 46 2.78 11.41 -3.35
C LEU A 46 4.07 12.02 -3.87
N LEU A 47 4.91 11.21 -4.53
CA LEU A 47 6.21 11.65 -5.05
C LEU A 47 6.05 12.67 -6.17
N HIS A 48 5.10 12.47 -7.10
CA HIS A 48 4.79 13.48 -8.11
C HIS A 48 4.27 14.79 -7.49
N THR A 49 3.45 14.71 -6.44
CA THR A 49 3.00 15.90 -5.72
C THR A 49 4.16 16.60 -5.02
N PHE A 50 5.11 15.87 -4.43
CA PHE A 50 6.33 16.44 -3.87
C PHE A 50 7.21 17.12 -4.92
N LYS A 51 7.31 16.57 -6.14
CA LYS A 51 7.98 17.26 -7.25
C LYS A 51 7.35 18.63 -7.53
N GLN A 52 6.01 18.70 -7.58
CA GLN A 52 5.32 19.98 -7.79
C GLN A 52 5.58 20.96 -6.64
N VAL A 53 5.52 20.49 -5.39
CA VAL A 53 5.82 21.33 -4.21
C VAL A 53 7.25 21.87 -4.24
N ILE A 54 8.22 21.05 -4.65
CA ILE A 54 9.63 21.44 -4.75
C ILE A 54 9.85 22.42 -5.92
N GLN A 55 9.16 22.22 -7.05
CA GLN A 55 9.19 23.14 -8.18
C GLN A 55 8.69 24.54 -7.79
N ASP A 56 7.58 24.60 -7.06
CA ASP A 56 6.92 25.84 -6.65
C ASP A 56 7.51 26.44 -5.34
N TYR A 57 8.53 25.80 -4.77
CA TYR A 57 9.20 26.26 -3.55
C TYR A 57 10.11 27.47 -3.85
N SER A 58 10.26 28.35 -2.85
CA SER A 58 11.25 29.43 -2.87
C SER A 58 11.85 29.61 -1.48
N THR A 59 13.17 29.78 -1.41
CA THR A 59 13.90 29.86 -0.15
C THR A 59 13.76 31.26 0.47
N PRO A 60 13.39 31.38 1.75
CA PRO A 60 13.42 32.67 2.45
C PRO A 60 14.85 33.23 2.52
N PRO A 61 15.05 34.56 2.51
CA PRO A 61 16.39 35.17 2.45
C PRO A 61 17.31 34.85 3.65
N ASN A 62 16.75 34.39 4.77
CA ASN A 62 17.47 34.11 6.01
C ASN A 62 17.50 32.63 6.40
N GLU A 63 17.01 31.73 5.54
CA GLU A 63 16.88 30.31 5.83
C GLU A 63 17.66 29.45 4.84
N GLU A 64 18.09 28.28 5.30
CA GLU A 64 18.67 27.26 4.43
C GLU A 64 17.55 26.41 3.81
N LEU A 65 17.62 26.18 2.50
CA LEU A 65 16.64 25.38 1.76
C LEU A 65 16.41 24.00 2.40
N SER A 66 17.48 23.33 2.81
CA SER A 66 17.41 21.98 3.40
C SER A 66 16.57 21.95 4.68
N ARG A 67 16.70 22.96 5.53
CA ARG A 67 15.98 23.06 6.80
C ARG A 67 14.54 23.52 6.60
N ASP A 68 14.34 24.61 5.85
CA ASP A 68 13.01 25.19 5.67
C ASP A 68 12.10 24.26 4.86
N LEU A 69 12.62 23.61 3.80
CA LEU A 69 11.82 22.67 3.01
C LEU A 69 11.32 21.47 3.84
N VAL A 70 12.17 20.90 4.71
CA VAL A 70 11.76 19.79 5.60
C VAL A 70 10.67 20.25 6.59
N ASN A 71 10.79 21.47 7.11
CA ASN A 71 9.79 22.07 7.98
C ASN A 71 8.47 22.30 7.24
N LYS A 72 8.52 22.79 6.00
CA LYS A 72 7.34 23.06 5.15
C LYS A 72 6.61 21.79 4.71
N LEU A 73 7.33 20.69 4.49
CA LEU A 73 6.72 19.39 4.17
C LEU A 73 5.97 18.77 5.35
N SER A 74 6.34 19.08 6.59
CA SER A 74 5.76 18.42 7.77
C SER A 74 4.25 18.71 7.96
N PRO A 75 3.76 19.96 7.85
CA PRO A 75 2.33 20.25 7.79
C PRO A 75 1.61 19.55 6.62
N TYR A 76 2.24 19.45 5.46
CA TYR A 76 1.64 18.78 4.29
C TYR A 76 1.44 17.29 4.51
N ILE A 77 2.44 16.63 5.11
CA ILE A 77 2.37 15.21 5.48
C ILE A 77 1.30 14.99 6.56
N SER A 78 1.21 15.88 7.54
CA SER A 78 0.17 15.83 8.58
C SER A 78 -1.23 15.93 7.97
N PHE A 79 -1.46 16.89 7.08
CA PHE A 79 -2.71 17.05 6.35
C PHE A 79 -3.07 15.77 5.56
N LEU A 80 -2.12 15.21 4.79
CA LEU A 80 -2.37 13.98 4.03
C LEU A 80 -2.72 12.80 4.95
N SER A 81 -2.06 12.69 6.11
CA SER A 81 -2.34 11.67 7.11
C SER A 81 -3.73 11.81 7.73
N GLN A 82 -4.24 13.04 7.87
CA GLN A 82 -5.61 13.31 8.33
C GLN A 82 -6.64 12.93 7.26
N CYS A 83 -6.36 13.20 5.97
CA CYS A 83 -7.24 12.78 4.89
C CYS A 83 -7.34 11.25 4.80
N ARG A 84 -6.20 10.55 4.94
CA ARG A 84 -6.13 9.09 4.98
C ARG A 84 -4.80 8.63 5.62
N PRO A 85 -4.80 7.68 6.56
CA PRO A 85 -3.58 7.16 7.17
C PRO A 85 -2.53 6.74 6.13
N LEU A 86 -1.29 7.16 6.35
CA LEU A 86 -0.19 6.89 5.42
C LEU A 86 0.12 5.39 5.36
N SER A 87 0.38 4.90 4.15
CA SER A 87 0.88 3.53 3.96
C SER A 87 2.35 3.42 4.37
N ALA A 88 2.81 2.21 4.69
CA ALA A 88 4.24 1.98 4.98
C ALA A 88 5.13 2.41 3.80
N SER A 89 4.68 2.14 2.57
CA SER A 89 5.36 2.52 1.33
C SER A 89 5.48 4.03 1.17
N MET A 90 4.49 4.81 1.61
CA MET A 90 4.56 6.27 1.64
C MET A 90 5.48 6.75 2.76
N GLY A 91 5.41 6.16 3.95
CA GLY A 91 6.30 6.49 5.07
C GLY A 91 7.77 6.33 4.72
N ASN A 92 8.13 5.22 4.07
CA ASN A 92 9.49 4.97 3.60
C ASN A 92 9.93 5.97 2.52
N ALA A 93 9.06 6.29 1.56
CA ALA A 93 9.34 7.31 0.55
C ALA A 93 9.56 8.70 1.18
N ILE A 94 8.76 9.07 2.18
CA ILE A 94 8.92 10.33 2.92
C ILE A 94 10.24 10.35 3.69
N LYS A 95 10.60 9.25 4.36
CA LYS A 95 11.89 9.12 5.07
C LYS A 95 13.07 9.30 4.11
N TYR A 96 12.99 8.66 2.94
CA TYR A 96 13.99 8.80 1.89
C TYR A 96 14.13 10.25 1.39
N ILE A 97 13.03 10.89 0.99
CA ILE A 97 13.06 12.27 0.49
C ILE A 97 13.54 13.27 1.54
N LYS A 98 13.14 13.11 2.81
CA LYS A 98 13.65 13.96 3.89
C LYS A 98 15.16 13.83 4.07
N LYS A 99 15.69 12.61 4.01
CA LYS A 99 17.15 12.35 4.06
C LYS A 99 17.86 13.03 2.90
N GLU A 100 17.34 12.89 1.69
CA GLU A 100 17.92 13.50 0.49
C GLU A 100 17.92 15.04 0.55
N ILE A 101 16.87 15.66 1.10
CA ILE A 101 16.83 17.11 1.32
C ILE A 101 17.91 17.53 2.34
N SER A 102 18.10 16.77 3.42
CA SER A 102 19.12 17.05 4.43
C SER A 102 20.55 16.87 3.91
N ASN A 103 20.76 16.05 2.88
CA ASN A 103 22.06 15.80 2.26
C ASN A 103 22.45 16.87 1.22
N ILE A 104 21.60 17.85 0.93
CA ILE A 104 21.91 18.92 -0.02
C ILE A 104 22.99 19.84 0.56
N PRO A 105 24.11 20.08 -0.15
CA PRO A 105 25.15 21.00 0.30
C PRO A 105 24.64 22.44 0.37
N SER A 106 25.02 23.18 1.42
CA SER A 106 24.60 24.58 1.64
C SER A 106 25.10 25.55 0.57
N GLN A 107 26.20 25.22 -0.12
CA GLN A 107 26.73 26.00 -1.24
C GLN A 107 25.95 25.84 -2.56
N CYS A 108 24.95 24.95 -2.62
CA CYS A 108 24.20 24.67 -3.84
C CYS A 108 23.20 25.80 -4.14
N LYS A 109 23.12 26.27 -5.40
CA LYS A 109 22.07 27.22 -5.80
C LYS A 109 20.70 26.56 -5.70
N GLU A 110 19.66 27.35 -5.39
CA GLU A 110 18.28 26.87 -5.22
C GLU A 110 17.79 26.04 -6.43
N GLU A 111 17.96 26.56 -7.65
CA GLU A 111 17.53 25.86 -8.87
C GLU A 111 18.27 24.54 -9.11
N GLU A 112 19.57 24.50 -8.78
CA GLU A 112 20.36 23.27 -8.86
C GLU A 112 19.91 22.24 -7.80
N ALA A 113 19.61 22.70 -6.59
CA ALA A 113 19.10 21.88 -5.51
C ALA A 113 17.73 21.28 -5.86
N LYS A 114 16.81 22.08 -6.40
CA LYS A 114 15.51 21.62 -6.90
C LYS A 114 15.68 20.58 -8.02
N GLY A 115 16.57 20.83 -8.98
CA GLY A 115 16.87 19.89 -10.06
C GLY A 115 17.37 18.54 -9.54
N LYS A 116 18.31 18.55 -8.59
CA LYS A 116 18.81 17.32 -7.94
C LYS A 116 17.71 16.55 -7.22
N LEU A 117 16.86 17.26 -6.46
CA LEU A 117 15.74 16.63 -5.74
C LEU A 117 14.72 16.01 -6.69
N GLN A 118 14.38 16.69 -7.79
CA GLN A 118 13.44 16.15 -8.77
C GLN A 118 14.00 14.91 -9.48
N ALA A 119 15.28 14.94 -9.87
CA ALA A 119 15.95 13.78 -10.43
C ALA A 119 16.01 12.61 -9.45
N CYS A 120 16.26 12.89 -8.17
CA CYS A 120 16.24 11.88 -7.10
C CYS A 120 14.85 11.24 -6.94
N ILE A 121 13.77 12.04 -7.01
CA ILE A 121 12.40 11.50 -7.00
C ILE A 121 12.14 10.61 -8.21
N ASP A 122 12.56 11.03 -9.41
CA ASP A 122 12.37 10.24 -10.63
C ASP A 122 13.14 8.92 -10.61
N SER A 123 14.39 8.94 -10.14
CA SER A 123 15.20 7.73 -9.91
C SER A 123 14.52 6.82 -8.90
N TYR A 124 13.99 7.35 -7.79
CA TYR A 124 13.27 6.54 -6.80
C TYR A 124 12.04 5.84 -7.40
N ILE A 125 11.20 6.57 -8.15
CA ILE A 125 10.02 5.99 -8.81
C ILE A 125 10.46 4.90 -9.80
N ASN A 126 11.45 5.19 -10.64
CA ASN A 126 11.90 4.27 -11.66
C ASN A 126 12.53 3.00 -11.07
N GLU A 127 13.51 3.15 -10.19
CA GLU A 127 14.29 2.03 -9.67
C GLU A 127 13.54 1.24 -8.60
N LYS A 128 12.97 1.92 -7.61
CA LYS A 128 12.37 1.25 -6.44
C LYS A 128 10.96 0.74 -6.70
N ILE A 129 10.26 1.26 -7.72
CA ILE A 129 8.86 0.90 -7.99
C ILE A 129 8.72 0.21 -9.36
N ILE A 130 9.13 0.87 -10.46
CA ILE A 130 8.90 0.35 -11.82
C ILE A 130 9.79 -0.85 -12.11
N LEU A 131 11.11 -0.69 -12.04
CA LEU A 131 12.08 -1.77 -12.30
C LEU A 131 11.93 -2.91 -11.29
N ALA A 132 11.62 -2.59 -10.02
CA ALA A 132 11.30 -3.59 -9.01
C ALA A 132 10.07 -4.43 -9.39
N SER A 133 9.01 -3.81 -9.89
CA SER A 133 7.81 -4.52 -10.36
C SER A 133 8.09 -5.41 -11.57
N GLU A 134 8.93 -4.95 -12.50
CA GLU A 134 9.39 -5.74 -13.64
C GLU A 134 10.25 -6.94 -13.19
N ALA A 135 11.17 -6.74 -12.25
CA ALA A 135 12.01 -7.80 -11.70
C ALA A 135 11.19 -8.89 -10.99
N ILE A 136 10.18 -8.49 -10.21
CA ILE A 136 9.23 -9.42 -9.57
C ILE A 136 8.42 -10.18 -10.63
N SER A 137 7.93 -9.48 -11.66
CA SER A 137 7.17 -10.10 -12.76
C SER A 137 8.01 -11.08 -13.56
N ASN A 138 9.28 -10.77 -13.81
CA ASN A 138 10.21 -11.66 -14.49
C ASN A 138 10.56 -12.87 -13.61
N SER A 139 10.81 -12.66 -12.32
CA SER A 139 11.05 -13.75 -11.35
C SER A 139 9.85 -14.70 -11.28
N TYR A 140 8.63 -14.14 -11.35
CA TYR A 140 7.39 -14.89 -11.45
C TYR A 140 7.32 -15.73 -12.73
N ILE A 141 7.62 -15.13 -13.89
CA ILE A 141 7.66 -15.85 -15.18
C ILE A 141 8.71 -16.95 -15.11
N VAL A 142 9.93 -16.66 -14.67
CA VAL A 142 11.01 -17.65 -14.57
C VAL A 142 10.60 -18.81 -13.67
N TRP A 143 9.97 -18.56 -12.52
CA TRP A 143 9.52 -19.63 -11.61
C TRP A 143 8.42 -20.50 -12.21
N ILE A 144 7.45 -19.88 -12.90
CA ILE A 144 6.41 -20.61 -13.60
C ILE A 144 6.97 -21.41 -14.78
N HIS A 145 7.90 -20.81 -15.53
CA HIS A 145 8.49 -21.43 -16.72
C HIS A 145 9.52 -22.51 -16.38
N SER A 146 10.26 -22.38 -15.27
CA SER A 146 11.19 -23.39 -14.79
C SER A 146 10.47 -24.68 -14.39
N GLU A 147 9.19 -24.60 -14.03
CA GLU A 147 8.39 -25.75 -13.63
C GLU A 147 7.64 -26.47 -14.76
N VAL A 148 7.71 -26.02 -16.03
CA VAL A 148 7.40 -26.75 -17.29
C VAL A 148 7.09 -25.75 -18.41
N PHE A 149 7.83 -25.84 -19.52
CA PHE A 149 7.64 -25.07 -20.74
C PHE A 149 6.17 -25.13 -21.25
N GLN A 150 5.61 -23.97 -21.61
CA GLN A 150 4.34 -23.80 -22.33
C GLN A 150 3.08 -24.44 -21.71
N LYS A 151 2.64 -23.99 -20.52
CA LYS A 151 1.28 -24.32 -20.07
C LYS A 151 0.29 -23.16 -20.14
N LYS A 152 -0.88 -23.49 -20.71
CA LYS A 152 -2.14 -22.76 -20.54
C LYS A 152 -2.50 -22.79 -19.06
N PHE A 153 -2.40 -21.66 -18.36
CA PHE A 153 -2.89 -21.53 -16.99
C PHE A 153 -4.27 -20.88 -16.97
N ARG A 154 -4.98 -21.07 -15.85
CA ARG A 154 -6.18 -20.31 -15.51
C ARG A 154 -5.97 -19.61 -14.19
N VAL A 155 -6.62 -18.47 -13.99
CA VAL A 155 -6.51 -17.68 -12.76
C VAL A 155 -7.84 -17.71 -12.02
N ILE A 156 -7.80 -17.95 -10.71
CA ILE A 156 -8.96 -17.78 -9.84
C ILE A 156 -8.77 -16.45 -9.11
N VAL A 157 -9.71 -15.52 -9.33
CA VAL A 157 -9.75 -14.23 -8.65
C VAL A 157 -10.71 -14.36 -7.47
N VAL A 158 -10.16 -14.26 -6.27
CA VAL A 158 -10.93 -14.21 -5.01
C VAL A 158 -11.19 -12.75 -4.67
N ASP A 159 -12.44 -12.40 -4.41
CA ASP A 159 -12.85 -11.03 -4.06
C ASP A 159 -13.59 -10.99 -2.72
N SER A 160 -13.61 -9.81 -2.10
CA SER A 160 -14.25 -9.59 -0.80
C SER A 160 -15.01 -8.27 -0.77
N ARG A 161 -16.05 -8.25 0.07
CA ARG A 161 -16.82 -7.04 0.35
C ARG A 161 -16.03 -6.11 1.29
N PRO A 162 -16.30 -4.79 1.27
CA PRO A 162 -17.36 -4.13 0.51
C PRO A 162 -16.96 -3.62 -0.88
N ARG A 163 -15.69 -3.25 -1.10
CA ARG A 163 -15.24 -2.53 -2.31
C ARG A 163 -15.15 -3.39 -3.58
N LEU A 164 -15.03 -4.72 -3.45
CA LEU A 164 -14.94 -5.66 -4.58
C LEU A 164 -13.81 -5.28 -5.57
N GLU A 165 -12.61 -5.03 -5.02
CA GLU A 165 -11.42 -4.59 -5.76
C GLU A 165 -10.98 -5.64 -6.80
N GLY A 166 -11.30 -6.92 -6.60
CA GLY A 166 -10.95 -8.03 -7.50
C GLY A 166 -11.58 -7.94 -8.89
N ARG A 167 -12.71 -7.24 -9.05
CA ARG A 167 -13.37 -7.02 -10.35
C ARG A 167 -12.47 -6.33 -11.37
N GLU A 168 -11.68 -5.36 -10.94
CA GLU A 168 -10.77 -4.63 -11.81
C GLU A 168 -9.58 -5.51 -12.25
N ALA A 169 -9.08 -6.35 -11.35
CA ALA A 169 -8.05 -7.35 -11.67
C ALA A 169 -8.59 -8.37 -12.70
N LEU A 170 -9.80 -8.88 -12.48
CA LEU A 170 -10.48 -9.78 -13.41
C LEU A 170 -10.62 -9.16 -14.80
N ARG A 171 -11.08 -7.91 -14.88
CA ARG A 171 -11.22 -7.16 -16.15
C ARG A 171 -9.90 -7.08 -16.92
N ARG A 172 -8.79 -6.80 -16.23
CA ARG A 172 -7.44 -6.73 -16.84
C ARG A 172 -6.95 -8.08 -17.35
N LEU A 173 -7.18 -9.16 -16.59
CA LEU A 173 -6.77 -10.52 -16.97
C LEU A 173 -7.58 -11.04 -18.17
N VAL A 174 -8.89 -10.83 -18.17
CA VAL A 174 -9.77 -11.20 -19.29
C VAL A 174 -9.42 -10.43 -20.55
N LYS A 175 -9.09 -9.13 -20.45
CA LYS A 175 -8.61 -8.34 -21.60
C LYS A 175 -7.32 -8.90 -22.22
N LYS A 176 -6.48 -9.58 -21.43
CA LYS A 176 -5.27 -10.28 -21.91
C LYS A 176 -5.55 -11.70 -22.43
N GLY A 177 -6.81 -12.14 -22.50
CA GLY A 177 -7.19 -13.48 -22.98
C GLY A 177 -6.91 -14.61 -21.99
N ILE A 178 -6.65 -14.31 -20.73
CA ILE A 178 -6.39 -15.31 -19.70
C ILE A 178 -7.71 -15.89 -19.20
N ARG A 179 -7.80 -17.23 -19.13
CA ARG A 179 -8.99 -17.91 -18.58
C ARG A 179 -9.10 -17.61 -17.09
N CYS A 180 -10.19 -16.98 -16.67
CA CYS A 180 -10.40 -16.57 -15.29
C CYS A 180 -11.69 -17.16 -14.70
N THR A 181 -11.63 -17.50 -13.42
CA THR A 181 -12.79 -17.83 -12.58
C THR A 181 -12.87 -16.78 -11.48
N TYR A 182 -14.06 -16.28 -11.18
CA TYR A 182 -14.27 -15.26 -10.14
C TYR A 182 -15.12 -15.83 -9.01
N VAL A 183 -14.62 -15.72 -7.78
CA VAL A 183 -15.29 -16.23 -6.58
C VAL A 183 -15.20 -15.21 -5.44
N LEU A 184 -16.12 -15.29 -4.50
CA LEU A 184 -16.00 -14.55 -3.24
C LEU A 184 -15.18 -15.36 -2.23
N ILE A 185 -14.59 -14.67 -1.26
CA ILE A 185 -13.80 -15.29 -0.17
C ILE A 185 -14.56 -16.39 0.59
N SER A 186 -15.90 -16.34 0.62
CA SER A 186 -16.74 -17.38 1.22
C SER A 186 -16.69 -18.73 0.50
N ALA A 187 -16.31 -18.76 -0.78
CA ALA A 187 -16.18 -19.98 -1.58
C ALA A 187 -14.74 -20.50 -1.62
N LEU A 188 -13.85 -19.97 -0.77
CA LEU A 188 -12.43 -20.31 -0.79
C LEU A 188 -12.15 -21.79 -0.53
N SER A 189 -12.81 -22.39 0.46
CA SER A 189 -12.66 -23.83 0.78
C SER A 189 -13.13 -24.74 -0.35
N TYR A 190 -14.11 -24.30 -1.14
CA TYR A 190 -14.63 -25.06 -2.29
C TYR A 190 -13.64 -25.06 -3.46
N ILE A 191 -13.00 -23.92 -3.73
CA ILE A 191 -12.15 -23.76 -4.92
C ILE A 191 -10.69 -24.17 -4.68
N LEU A 192 -10.20 -24.10 -3.45
CA LEU A 192 -8.79 -24.39 -3.11
C LEU A 192 -8.31 -25.81 -3.53
N PRO A 193 -9.13 -26.87 -3.47
CA PRO A 193 -8.73 -28.19 -4.01
C PRO A 193 -8.32 -28.17 -5.49
N GLU A 194 -8.79 -27.19 -6.28
CA GLU A 194 -8.41 -27.01 -7.68
C GLU A 194 -7.19 -26.09 -7.89
N VAL A 195 -6.71 -25.44 -6.81
CA VAL A 195 -5.65 -24.43 -6.85
C VAL A 195 -4.31 -25.09 -6.57
N SER A 196 -3.33 -24.86 -7.45
CA SER A 196 -1.97 -25.36 -7.26
C SER A 196 -1.07 -24.39 -6.48
N LYS A 197 -1.33 -23.09 -6.58
CA LYS A 197 -0.47 -22.00 -6.06
C LYS A 197 -1.32 -20.77 -5.74
N VAL A 198 -1.04 -20.11 -4.63
CA VAL A 198 -1.68 -18.85 -4.23
C VAL A 198 -0.69 -17.70 -4.33
N PHE A 199 -1.08 -16.64 -5.03
CA PHE A 199 -0.28 -15.42 -5.14
C PHE A 199 -0.99 -14.27 -4.41
N LEU A 200 -0.26 -13.58 -3.54
CA LEU A 200 -0.74 -12.46 -2.76
C LEU A 200 0.15 -11.24 -3.00
N GLY A 201 -0.45 -10.06 -3.13
CA GLY A 201 0.28 -8.81 -3.06
C GLY A 201 0.37 -8.33 -1.61
N ALA A 202 1.51 -7.81 -1.18
CA ALA A 202 1.64 -7.20 0.15
C ALA A 202 1.49 -5.68 0.10
N HIS A 203 0.88 -5.13 1.14
CA HIS A 203 0.93 -3.70 1.44
C HIS A 203 2.26 -3.34 2.11
N ALA A 204 2.73 -4.18 3.03
CA ALA A 204 4.02 -4.06 3.69
C ALA A 204 4.50 -5.44 4.19
N LEU A 205 5.82 -5.60 4.34
CA LEU A 205 6.42 -6.69 5.10
C LEU A 205 7.05 -6.15 6.36
N LEU A 206 6.74 -6.76 7.50
CA LEU A 206 7.22 -6.32 8.81
C LEU A 206 8.54 -7.00 9.17
N ALA A 207 9.29 -6.41 10.10
CA ALA A 207 10.60 -6.92 10.51
C ALA A 207 10.55 -8.33 11.13
N ASN A 208 9.42 -8.72 11.72
CA ASN A 208 9.19 -10.09 12.22
C ASN A 208 8.74 -11.08 11.12
N GLY A 209 8.76 -10.68 9.85
CA GLY A 209 8.33 -11.50 8.71
C GLY A 209 6.81 -11.57 8.52
N TYR A 210 6.02 -10.83 9.31
CA TYR A 210 4.58 -10.77 9.11
C TYR A 210 4.24 -10.01 7.83
N VAL A 211 3.23 -10.50 7.11
CA VAL A 211 2.75 -9.89 5.88
C VAL A 211 1.52 -9.03 6.19
N MET A 212 1.64 -7.72 6.00
CA MET A 212 0.51 -6.82 6.09
C MET A 212 -0.09 -6.64 4.69
N SER A 213 -1.36 -6.99 4.52
CA SER A 213 -2.07 -6.79 3.26
C SER A 213 -3.56 -6.56 3.49
N ARG A 214 -4.37 -6.52 2.43
CA ARG A 214 -5.82 -6.33 2.51
C ARG A 214 -6.46 -7.36 3.44
N VAL A 215 -7.48 -6.95 4.18
CA VAL A 215 -8.24 -7.86 5.04
C VAL A 215 -8.72 -9.10 4.27
N GLY A 216 -8.51 -10.27 4.85
CA GLY A 216 -8.79 -11.57 4.21
C GLY A 216 -7.54 -12.24 3.64
N THR A 217 -6.39 -11.57 3.59
CA THR A 217 -5.12 -12.17 3.16
C THR A 217 -4.70 -13.27 4.14
N SER A 218 -4.82 -13.02 5.45
CA SER A 218 -4.51 -14.00 6.49
C SER A 218 -5.44 -15.21 6.42
N GLN A 219 -6.72 -14.99 6.13
CA GLN A 219 -7.70 -16.05 5.93
C GLN A 219 -7.37 -16.90 4.70
N ILE A 220 -6.99 -16.27 3.59
CA ILE A 220 -6.57 -16.99 2.39
C ILE A 220 -5.35 -17.86 2.68
N ALA A 221 -4.33 -17.29 3.33
CA ALA A 221 -3.09 -18.00 3.64
C ALA A 221 -3.34 -19.20 4.59
N LEU A 222 -4.17 -19.02 5.63
CA LEU A 222 -4.53 -20.07 6.56
C LEU A 222 -5.23 -21.25 5.88
N VAL A 223 -6.26 -20.98 5.07
CA VAL A 223 -7.02 -22.04 4.40
C VAL A 223 -6.14 -22.69 3.33
N ALA A 224 -5.35 -21.93 2.57
CA ALA A 224 -4.41 -22.48 1.61
C ALA A 224 -3.41 -23.46 2.27
N LYS A 225 -2.87 -23.10 3.44
CA LYS A 225 -2.00 -23.99 4.23
C LYS A 225 -2.70 -25.28 4.61
N ALA A 226 -3.97 -25.22 5.04
CA ALA A 226 -4.76 -26.40 5.39
C ALA A 226 -4.97 -27.37 4.20
N TYR A 227 -5.01 -26.85 2.97
CA TYR A 227 -5.08 -27.65 1.74
C TYR A 227 -3.71 -27.96 1.13
N ASN A 228 -2.60 -27.67 1.83
CA ASN A 228 -1.22 -27.84 1.36
C ASN A 228 -0.92 -27.10 0.04
N VAL A 229 -1.56 -25.94 -0.16
CA VAL A 229 -1.32 -25.08 -1.31
C VAL A 229 -0.31 -24.01 -0.93
N PRO A 230 0.83 -23.89 -1.66
CA PRO A 230 1.86 -22.91 -1.34
C PRO A 230 1.39 -21.47 -1.54
N VAL A 231 1.75 -20.60 -0.61
CA VAL A 231 1.40 -19.18 -0.57
C VAL A 231 2.64 -18.35 -0.88
N LEU A 232 2.60 -17.63 -2.00
CA LEU A 232 3.66 -16.76 -2.49
C LEU A 232 3.24 -15.30 -2.39
N VAL A 233 4.05 -14.50 -1.71
CA VAL A 233 3.81 -13.07 -1.52
C VAL A 233 4.74 -12.26 -2.41
N CYS A 234 4.17 -11.42 -3.26
CA CYS A 234 4.92 -10.48 -4.10
C CYS A 234 4.98 -9.12 -3.42
N CYS A 235 6.19 -8.63 -3.15
CA CYS A 235 6.40 -7.37 -2.45
C CYS A 235 7.72 -6.72 -2.86
N GLU A 236 7.66 -5.46 -3.27
CA GLU A 236 8.83 -4.64 -3.50
C GLU A 236 9.50 -4.30 -2.16
N THR A 237 10.83 -4.37 -2.14
CA THR A 237 11.63 -4.14 -0.92
C THR A 237 11.43 -2.75 -0.29
N TYR A 238 11.06 -1.73 -1.05
CA TYR A 238 10.81 -0.39 -0.49
C TYR A 238 9.56 -0.34 0.41
N LYS A 239 8.73 -1.39 0.42
CA LYS A 239 7.58 -1.54 1.32
C LYS A 239 7.93 -2.27 2.62
N PHE A 240 9.18 -2.65 2.82
CA PHE A 240 9.62 -3.31 4.04
C PHE A 240 9.60 -2.30 5.20
N CYS A 241 9.21 -2.77 6.38
CA CYS A 241 9.02 -1.92 7.54
C CYS A 241 9.84 -2.46 8.72
N GLU A 242 10.57 -1.56 9.39
CA GLU A 242 11.28 -1.86 10.65
C GLU A 242 10.30 -2.14 11.81
N ARG A 243 9.04 -1.73 11.66
CA ARG A 243 7.99 -1.95 12.65
C ARG A 243 7.66 -3.42 12.78
N VAL A 244 7.35 -3.84 13.99
CA VAL A 244 6.85 -5.15 14.34
C VAL A 244 5.41 -5.02 14.83
N GLN A 245 4.53 -5.89 14.34
CA GLN A 245 3.14 -6.00 14.76
C GLN A 245 2.74 -7.48 14.66
N THR A 246 2.05 -7.98 15.68
CA THR A 246 1.64 -9.38 15.80
C THR A 246 0.14 -9.58 15.67
N ASP A 247 -0.64 -8.51 15.83
CA ASP A 247 -2.10 -8.51 15.73
C ASP A 247 -2.59 -7.55 14.64
N SER A 248 -3.86 -7.67 14.25
CA SER A 248 -4.47 -6.76 13.26
C SER A 248 -5.18 -5.56 13.91
N PHE A 249 -4.95 -5.30 15.21
CA PHE A 249 -5.71 -4.32 16.00
C PHE A 249 -4.90 -3.07 16.36
N VAL A 250 -3.63 -3.24 16.77
CA VAL A 250 -2.79 -2.16 17.31
C VAL A 250 -2.56 -1.05 16.28
N SER A 251 -2.37 -1.41 15.01
CA SER A 251 -2.26 -0.42 13.93
C SER A 251 -2.95 -0.91 12.67
N ASN A 252 -4.08 -0.29 12.36
CA ASN A 252 -4.87 -0.60 11.18
C ASN A 252 -5.53 0.67 10.62
N GLU A 253 -5.98 0.59 9.38
CA GLU A 253 -6.80 1.60 8.74
C GLU A 253 -8.28 1.20 8.87
N LEU A 254 -9.10 2.11 9.42
CA LEU A 254 -10.55 1.97 9.47
C LEU A 254 -11.15 2.64 8.24
N ASP A 255 -11.96 1.89 7.49
CA ASP A 255 -12.70 2.41 6.35
C ASP A 255 -14.06 2.97 6.78
N ASP A 256 -14.88 3.40 5.82
CA ASP A 256 -16.25 3.84 6.09
C ASP A 256 -17.10 2.64 6.58
N PRO A 257 -17.75 2.73 7.75
CA PRO A 257 -18.74 1.74 8.19
C PRO A 257 -19.94 1.62 7.25
N ASP A 258 -20.33 2.72 6.59
CA ASP A 258 -21.51 2.75 5.72
C ASP A 258 -21.30 1.92 4.44
N ASP A 259 -20.05 1.68 4.02
CA ASP A 259 -19.72 0.80 2.89
C ASP A 259 -20.20 -0.66 3.11
N LEU A 260 -20.42 -1.07 4.36
CA LEU A 260 -20.94 -2.40 4.67
C LEU A 260 -22.44 -2.55 4.39
N ILE A 261 -23.16 -1.42 4.34
CA ILE A 261 -24.60 -1.36 4.11
C ILE A 261 -24.88 -1.81 2.67
N VAL A 262 -25.65 -2.89 2.51
CA VAL A 262 -26.11 -3.35 1.19
C VAL A 262 -27.58 -3.09 1.05
N THR A 263 -27.92 -2.35 0.00
CA THR A 263 -29.30 -2.26 -0.45
C THR A 263 -29.62 -3.46 -1.34
N ARG A 264 -30.51 -4.33 -0.88
CA ARG A 264 -31.10 -5.40 -1.71
C ARG A 264 -32.56 -5.05 -1.93
N ASN A 265 -32.99 -4.97 -3.19
CA ASN A 265 -34.37 -4.61 -3.56
C ASN A 265 -34.84 -3.27 -2.94
N GLY A 266 -33.95 -2.27 -2.89
CA GLY A 266 -34.28 -0.95 -2.35
C GLY A 266 -34.40 -0.88 -0.82
N LYS A 267 -34.10 -1.96 -0.09
CA LYS A 267 -34.13 -1.98 1.38
C LYS A 267 -32.77 -2.35 1.95
N SER A 268 -32.41 -1.71 3.06
CA SER A 268 -31.27 -2.10 3.89
C SER A 268 -31.70 -2.13 5.35
N HIS A 269 -31.26 -3.17 6.06
CA HIS A 269 -31.50 -3.31 7.50
C HIS A 269 -30.50 -2.53 8.35
N LEU A 270 -29.46 -1.96 7.74
CA LEU A 270 -28.34 -1.30 8.43
C LEU A 270 -28.32 0.23 8.24
N GLU A 271 -29.25 0.83 7.48
CA GLU A 271 -29.25 2.28 7.19
C GLU A 271 -29.24 3.16 8.46
N ASN A 272 -29.98 2.77 9.50
CA ASN A 272 -30.09 3.54 10.74
C ASN A 272 -29.20 3.01 11.87
N TRP A 273 -28.08 2.35 11.55
CA TRP A 273 -27.24 1.68 12.56
C TRP A 273 -26.73 2.63 13.65
N GLN A 274 -26.48 3.90 13.32
CA GLN A 274 -26.03 4.94 14.25
C GLN A 274 -27.04 5.24 15.37
N THR A 275 -28.34 5.01 15.12
CA THR A 275 -29.41 5.22 16.11
C THR A 275 -29.48 4.10 17.15
N VAL A 276 -28.96 2.93 16.84
CA VAL A 276 -29.06 1.74 17.68
C VAL A 276 -27.80 1.64 18.56
N LYS A 277 -27.93 1.98 19.84
CA LYS A 277 -26.78 2.07 20.78
C LYS A 277 -25.97 0.77 20.92
N SER A 278 -26.60 -0.40 20.68
CA SER A 278 -25.95 -1.72 20.76
C SER A 278 -25.32 -2.19 19.44
N LEU A 279 -25.43 -1.41 18.35
CA LEU A 279 -24.94 -1.78 17.04
C LEU A 279 -23.72 -0.92 16.66
N GLY A 280 -22.66 -1.59 16.21
CA GLY A 280 -21.48 -0.95 15.65
C GLY A 280 -21.05 -1.65 14.37
N LEU A 281 -20.83 -0.88 13.31
CA LEU A 281 -20.25 -1.38 12.07
C LEU A 281 -18.73 -1.16 12.09
N LEU A 282 -17.98 -2.18 11.65
CA LEU A 282 -16.52 -2.17 11.64
C LEU A 282 -16.01 -2.68 10.29
N ASN A 283 -15.28 -1.83 9.59
CA ASN A 283 -14.69 -2.13 8.29
C ASN A 283 -13.17 -1.91 8.38
N LEU A 284 -12.42 -3.00 8.54
CA LEU A 284 -10.95 -2.98 8.59
C LEU A 284 -10.39 -3.08 7.17
N VAL A 285 -9.33 -2.32 6.88
CA VAL A 285 -8.70 -2.35 5.55
C VAL A 285 -7.60 -3.40 5.44
N TYR A 286 -6.82 -3.62 6.51
CA TYR A 286 -5.67 -4.53 6.49
C TYR A 286 -5.78 -5.65 7.53
N ASP A 287 -5.06 -6.74 7.31
CA ASP A 287 -4.73 -7.73 8.30
C ASP A 287 -3.23 -8.05 8.28
N VAL A 288 -2.74 -8.68 9.34
CA VAL A 288 -1.38 -9.22 9.40
C VAL A 288 -1.42 -10.75 9.33
N THR A 289 -0.60 -11.31 8.45
CA THR A 289 -0.47 -12.76 8.23
C THR A 289 0.84 -13.25 8.86
N PRO A 290 0.78 -14.20 9.81
CA PRO A 290 1.97 -14.83 10.36
C PRO A 290 2.86 -15.46 9.26
N PRO A 291 4.21 -15.44 9.43
CA PRO A 291 5.14 -15.98 8.45
C PRO A 291 4.97 -17.48 8.23
N ASP A 292 4.43 -18.23 9.20
CA ASP A 292 4.22 -19.69 9.10
C ASP A 292 3.24 -20.09 7.98
N PHE A 293 2.37 -19.16 7.57
CA PHE A 293 1.40 -19.35 6.48
C PHE A 293 1.92 -18.85 5.13
N VAL A 294 3.16 -18.37 5.04
CA VAL A 294 3.74 -17.81 3.83
C VAL A 294 5.02 -18.55 3.49
N ASP A 295 5.03 -19.24 2.36
CA ASP A 295 6.15 -20.09 1.99
C ASP A 295 7.28 -19.30 1.31
N LEU A 296 6.96 -18.25 0.54
CA LEU A 296 7.95 -17.48 -0.19
C LEU A 296 7.58 -16.00 -0.36
N VAL A 297 8.58 -15.13 -0.26
CA VAL A 297 8.48 -13.72 -0.64
C VAL A 297 9.28 -13.48 -1.92
N ILE A 298 8.59 -13.02 -2.97
CA ILE A 298 9.20 -12.63 -4.23
C ILE A 298 9.43 -11.12 -4.20
N THR A 299 10.70 -10.72 -4.30
CA THR A 299 11.16 -9.33 -4.23
C THR A 299 11.98 -8.95 -5.46
N ASP A 300 12.33 -7.67 -5.58
CA ASP A 300 13.29 -7.18 -6.58
C ASP A 300 14.72 -7.72 -6.40
N LEU A 301 15.05 -8.27 -5.23
CA LEU A 301 16.34 -8.93 -4.97
C LEU A 301 16.32 -10.44 -5.23
N GLY A 302 15.16 -10.98 -5.60
CA GLY A 302 14.91 -12.40 -5.76
C GLY A 302 13.98 -12.98 -4.70
N MET A 303 14.02 -14.30 -4.57
CA MET A 303 13.14 -15.08 -3.72
C MET A 303 13.78 -15.29 -2.34
N ILE A 304 13.10 -14.85 -1.30
CA ILE A 304 13.58 -14.91 0.08
C ILE A 304 12.48 -15.44 1.01
N PRO A 305 12.84 -16.05 2.16
CA PRO A 305 11.86 -16.36 3.19
C PRO A 305 11.44 -15.08 3.94
N CYS A 306 10.26 -15.11 4.56
CA CYS A 306 9.72 -13.98 5.36
C CYS A 306 10.68 -13.50 6.46
N THR A 307 11.45 -14.41 7.05
CA THR A 307 12.41 -14.11 8.12
C THR A 307 13.63 -13.30 7.66
N SER A 308 13.86 -13.18 6.35
CA SER A 308 14.99 -12.42 5.79
C SER A 308 14.71 -10.92 5.64
N VAL A 309 13.51 -10.44 5.97
CA VAL A 309 13.13 -9.02 5.86
C VAL A 309 14.13 -8.08 6.60
N PRO A 310 14.53 -8.34 7.86
CA PRO A 310 15.53 -7.52 8.55
C PRO A 310 16.91 -7.51 7.89
N VAL A 311 17.29 -8.61 7.25
CA VAL A 311 18.57 -8.72 6.53
C VAL A 311 18.56 -7.77 5.34
N VAL A 312 17.48 -7.78 4.56
CA VAL A 312 17.32 -6.86 3.43
C VAL A 312 17.28 -5.41 3.87
N LEU A 313 16.56 -5.09 4.96
CA LEU A 313 16.54 -3.75 5.53
C LEU A 313 17.94 -3.28 5.95
N ARG A 314 18.75 -4.17 6.53
CA ARG A 314 20.13 -3.86 6.92
C ARG A 314 21.02 -3.58 5.72
N VAL A 315 21.00 -4.45 4.71
CA VAL A 315 21.82 -4.27 3.49
C VAL A 315 21.46 -2.95 2.81
N LYS A 316 20.16 -2.66 2.65
CA LYS A 316 19.72 -1.41 2.03
C LYS A 316 20.03 -0.15 2.84
N ASN A 317 20.11 -0.24 4.17
CA ASN A 317 20.50 0.89 5.02
C ASN A 317 22.03 1.16 4.98
N VAL A 318 22.85 0.18 4.58
CA VAL A 318 24.31 0.36 4.44
C VAL A 318 24.66 0.99 3.09
N ASP A 319 23.88 0.67 2.05
CA ASP A 319 24.07 1.22 0.69
C ASP A 319 23.41 2.60 0.47
N GLN A 320 22.76 3.17 1.50
CA GLN A 320 22.08 4.48 1.47
C GLN A 320 22.68 5.45 2.47
#